data_AF-A0A1V6ECU8-F1
#
_entry.id   AF-A0A1V6ECU8-F1
#
_cell.length_a   1.000
_cell.length_b   1.000
_cell.length_c   1.000
_cell.angle_alpha   90.00
_cell.angle_beta   90.00
_cell.angle_gamma   90.00
#
_symmetry.space_group_name_H-M   'P 1'
#
loop_
_entity.id
_entity.type
_entity.pdbx_description
1 polymer ?
#
loop_
_entity_poly.entity_id
_entity_poly.type
_entity_poly.pdbx_seq_one_letter_code
_entity_poly.pdbx_strand_id
1 'polypeptide(L)'
;MRIGDVSTLAQVEFFLDGVAAGTHRLSTLPKGLDNPNPEYASTRLRPEYNSYQATFQKWYGVDVPAGNHTLIAEVSDGDWAGVEEYAFRGYVSNRILPVFCEGLSNGTSALLWVLNPEHHWKNVEDNVHVAVLPECTIRVPGMADGNYNCRFWDTWKGEPAGQVAATSSDGLLTIMMPEIGKDLAVLIRKE
;
A
#
# COMPACT_ATOMS: atom_id res chain seq x y z
N MET A 1 0.01 10.44 8.17
CA MET A 1 0.26 10.46 9.61
C MET A 1 -0.80 11.31 10.30
N ARG A 2 -1.46 10.79 11.34
CA ARG A 2 -2.44 11.52 12.14
C ARG A 2 -1.75 12.14 13.35
N ILE A 3 -1.73 13.46 13.41
CA ILE A 3 -1.19 14.22 14.54
C ILE A 3 -2.30 14.41 15.56
N GLY A 4 -2.06 13.92 16.78
CA GLY A 4 -2.93 14.07 17.94
C GLY A 4 -2.69 15.40 18.63
N ASP A 5 -1.61 15.50 19.41
CA ASP A 5 -1.27 16.67 20.20
C ASP A 5 0.06 17.30 19.78
N VAL A 6 0.21 18.61 19.96
CA VAL A 6 1.45 19.36 19.71
C VAL A 6 1.74 20.27 20.90
N SER A 7 3.01 20.44 21.24
CA SER A 7 3.49 21.41 22.22
C SER A 7 4.14 22.61 21.54
N THR A 8 3.70 23.82 21.88
CA THR A 8 4.17 25.14 21.39
C THR A 8 4.13 25.33 19.87
N LEU A 9 4.97 24.58 19.19
CA LEU A 9 5.17 24.53 17.76
C LEU A 9 5.79 23.17 17.44
N ALA A 10 5.37 22.54 16.36
CA ALA A 10 6.15 21.49 15.73
C ALA A 10 6.17 21.73 14.22
N GLN A 11 7.37 21.76 13.64
CA GLN A 11 7.54 21.68 12.21
C GLN A 11 7.78 20.23 11.83
N VAL A 12 6.81 19.62 11.18
CA VAL A 12 6.91 18.25 10.70
C VAL A 12 7.38 18.29 9.25
N GLU A 13 8.49 17.64 8.95
CA GLU A 13 9.05 17.52 7.61
C GLU A 13 9.00 16.07 7.14
N PHE A 14 8.55 15.90 5.89
CA PHE A 14 8.48 14.63 5.20
C PHE A 14 9.60 14.57 4.17
N PHE A 15 10.35 13.47 4.17
CA PHE A 15 11.36 13.18 3.16
C PHE A 15 10.99 11.92 2.39
N LEU A 16 11.04 12.00 1.07
CA LEU A 16 10.90 10.87 0.15
C LEU A 16 12.25 10.60 -0.49
N ASP A 17 12.80 9.41 -0.24
CA ASP A 17 14.12 8.99 -0.71
C ASP A 17 15.25 9.99 -0.36
N GLY A 18 15.14 10.60 0.84
CA GLY A 18 16.08 11.59 1.35
C GLY A 18 15.88 13.01 0.81
N VAL A 19 14.88 13.24 -0.05
CA VAL A 19 14.55 14.57 -0.58
C VAL A 19 13.32 15.12 0.15
N ALA A 20 13.37 16.38 0.58
CA ALA A 20 12.24 17.05 1.21
C ALA A 20 11.02 17.03 0.27
N ALA A 21 9.93 16.44 0.75
CA ALA A 21 8.69 16.19 0.01
C ALA A 21 7.50 17.00 0.55
N GLY A 22 7.57 17.48 1.79
CA GLY A 22 6.53 18.33 2.36
C GLY A 22 6.87 18.80 3.76
N THR A 23 6.34 19.96 4.14
CA THR A 23 6.56 20.57 5.45
C THR A 23 5.24 21.09 6.01
N HIS A 24 4.98 20.82 7.29
CA HIS A 24 3.79 21.30 8.00
C HIS A 24 4.20 21.97 9.30
N ARG A 25 3.82 23.25 9.44
CA ARG A 25 4.12 24.05 10.63
C ARG A 25 2.90 24.10 11.54
N LEU A 26 2.95 23.37 12.65
CA LEU A 26 1.83 23.15 13.55
C LEU A 26 1.97 24.07 14.78
N SER A 27 1.39 25.27 14.71
CA SER A 27 1.40 26.22 15.85
C SER A 27 0.26 25.94 16.82
N THR A 28 0.54 26.03 18.12
CA THR A 28 -0.46 25.87 19.18
C THR A 28 -0.99 27.21 19.71
N LEU A 29 -0.48 28.35 19.24
CA LEU A 29 -0.90 29.67 19.71
C LEU A 29 -2.41 29.89 19.49
N PRO A 30 -3.12 30.57 20.41
CA PRO A 30 -4.50 30.98 20.18
C PRO A 30 -4.68 31.77 18.89
N LYS A 31 -5.91 31.78 18.38
CA LYS A 31 -6.26 32.61 17.23
C LYS A 31 -5.89 34.07 17.50
N GLY A 32 -5.05 34.63 16.64
CA GLY A 32 -4.50 35.98 16.81
C GLY A 32 -3.66 36.40 15.62
N LEU A 33 -2.92 37.49 15.77
CA LEU A 33 -2.05 38.02 14.71
C LEU A 33 -1.03 36.98 14.23
N ASP A 34 -0.44 36.24 15.18
CA ASP A 34 0.60 35.24 14.93
C ASP A 34 0.05 33.84 14.58
N ASN A 35 -1.27 33.65 14.70
CA ASN A 35 -1.96 32.44 14.27
C ASN A 35 -3.39 32.78 13.79
N PRO A 36 -3.54 33.42 12.63
CA PRO A 36 -4.84 33.92 12.20
C PRO A 36 -5.84 32.81 11.84
N ASN A 37 -5.33 31.66 11.39
CA ASN A 37 -6.11 30.51 10.94
C ASN A 37 -5.59 29.23 11.60
N PRO A 38 -5.87 29.02 12.91
CA PRO A 38 -5.40 27.84 13.61
C PRO A 38 -5.92 26.56 12.98
N GLU A 39 -5.03 25.59 12.78
CA GLU A 39 -5.38 24.28 12.24
C GLU A 39 -5.86 23.30 13.32
N TYR A 40 -5.56 23.55 14.59
CA TYR A 40 -5.96 22.66 15.69
C TYR A 40 -7.47 22.69 15.96
N ALA A 41 -7.99 21.63 16.58
CA ALA A 41 -9.35 21.58 17.08
C ALA A 41 -9.51 22.34 18.41
N SER A 42 -8.52 22.25 19.31
CA SER A 42 -8.48 23.04 20.54
C SER A 42 -7.05 23.33 20.98
N THR A 43 -6.85 24.43 21.71
CA THR A 43 -5.57 24.76 22.36
C THR A 43 -5.81 25.21 23.79
N ARG A 44 -4.83 24.97 24.66
CA ARG A 44 -4.87 25.40 26.05
C ARG A 44 -3.47 25.73 26.55
N LEU A 45 -3.38 26.79 27.33
CA LEU A 45 -2.16 27.11 28.07
C LEU A 45 -1.95 26.04 29.15
N ARG A 46 -0.72 25.55 29.27
CA ARG A 46 -0.22 24.77 30.39
C ARG A 46 0.58 25.68 31.31
N PRO A 47 0.00 26.14 32.43
CA PRO A 47 0.72 27.03 33.35
C PRO A 47 2.01 26.42 33.87
N GLU A 48 2.06 25.09 34.01
CA GLU A 48 3.23 24.35 34.51
C GLU A 48 4.45 24.49 33.59
N TYR A 49 4.21 24.66 32.28
CA TYR A 49 5.24 24.77 31.25
C TYR A 49 5.29 26.16 30.61
N ASN A 50 4.36 27.05 30.99
CA ASN A 50 4.11 28.33 30.35
C ASN A 50 4.04 28.24 28.82
N SER A 51 3.41 27.17 28.30
CA SER A 51 3.33 26.89 26.87
C SER A 51 1.94 26.44 26.45
N TYR A 52 1.55 26.72 25.20
CA TYR A 52 0.30 26.23 24.65
C TYR A 52 0.48 24.80 24.15
N GLN A 53 -0.49 23.94 24.46
CA GLN A 53 -0.61 22.61 23.88
C GLN A 53 -1.95 22.51 23.14
N ALA A 54 -1.90 21.99 21.92
CA ALA A 54 -3.07 21.92 21.05
C ALA A 54 -3.32 20.51 20.52
N THR A 55 -4.60 20.17 20.41
CA THR A 55 -5.08 18.91 19.83
C THR A 55 -5.50 19.17 18.39
N PHE A 56 -4.88 18.46 17.44
CA PHE A 56 -5.10 18.61 16.00
C PHE A 56 -6.08 17.57 15.45
N GLN A 57 -5.84 16.28 15.68
CA GLN A 57 -6.65 15.18 15.14
C GLN A 57 -6.77 15.20 13.61
N LYS A 58 -5.68 15.61 12.94
CA LYS A 58 -5.65 15.82 11.49
C LYS A 58 -4.60 14.93 10.81
N TRP A 59 -4.89 14.59 9.57
CA TRP A 59 -4.01 13.82 8.71
C TRP A 59 -3.09 14.73 7.91
N TYR A 60 -1.79 14.44 7.99
CA TYR A 60 -0.72 15.09 7.24
C TYR A 60 0.08 14.03 6.48
N GLY A 61 0.57 14.35 5.30
CA GLY A 61 1.30 13.40 4.47
C GLY A 61 1.65 13.96 3.11
N VAL A 62 2.29 13.11 2.31
CA VAL A 62 2.76 13.41 0.96
C VAL A 62 2.30 12.29 0.01
N ASP A 63 2.15 12.62 -1.26
CA ASP A 63 1.93 11.62 -2.29
C ASP A 63 3.24 10.86 -2.55
N VAL A 64 3.15 9.53 -2.60
CA VAL A 64 4.28 8.64 -2.85
C VAL A 64 4.08 7.98 -4.21
N PRO A 65 5.00 8.14 -5.18
CA PRO A 65 4.91 7.46 -6.47
C PRO A 65 4.89 5.94 -6.33
N ALA A 66 4.45 5.25 -7.38
CA ALA A 66 4.50 3.80 -7.44
C ALA A 66 5.97 3.33 -7.48
N GLY A 67 6.33 2.42 -6.59
CA GLY A 67 7.69 1.86 -6.51
C GLY A 67 8.13 1.60 -5.08
N ASN A 68 9.38 1.14 -4.94
CA ASN A 68 10.03 1.04 -3.64
C ASN A 68 10.56 2.42 -3.24
N HIS A 69 10.11 2.92 -2.09
CA HIS A 69 10.48 4.23 -1.58
C HIS A 69 10.77 4.18 -0.08
N THR A 70 11.63 5.08 0.38
CA THR A 70 11.87 5.35 1.80
C THR A 70 11.16 6.64 2.19
N LEU A 71 10.25 6.57 3.16
CA LEU A 71 9.56 7.74 3.72
C LEU A 71 10.07 7.99 5.14
N ILE A 72 10.49 9.22 5.41
CA ILE A 72 10.83 9.72 6.74
C ILE A 72 9.86 10.84 7.09
N ALA A 73 9.36 10.86 8.32
CA ALA A 73 8.63 11.97 8.91
C ALA A 73 9.31 12.33 10.23
N GLU A 74 9.77 13.57 10.36
CA GLU A 74 10.47 14.03 11.56
C GLU A 74 9.99 15.41 12.00
N VAL A 75 10.20 15.73 13.27
CA VAL A 75 10.03 17.09 13.78
C VAL A 75 11.36 17.82 13.61
N SER A 76 11.44 18.71 12.61
CA SER A 76 12.69 19.42 12.26
C SER A 76 12.88 20.75 12.99
N ASP A 77 11.81 21.31 13.57
CA ASP A 77 11.85 22.51 14.41
C ASP A 77 10.71 22.48 15.45
N GLY A 78 10.88 23.21 16.54
CA GLY A 78 9.92 23.27 17.65
C GLY A 78 10.17 22.23 18.75
N ASP A 79 9.10 21.85 19.46
CA ASP A 79 9.13 20.89 20.55
C ASP A 79 8.70 19.51 20.02
N TRP A 80 7.59 18.94 20.50
CA TRP A 80 7.11 17.63 20.07
C TRP A 80 5.73 17.69 19.39
N ALA A 81 5.51 16.70 18.51
CA ALA A 81 4.21 16.35 17.96
C ALA A 81 3.92 14.87 18.26
N GLY A 82 2.78 14.60 18.88
CA GLY A 82 2.28 13.26 19.16
C GLY A 82 1.62 12.67 17.92
N VAL A 83 2.13 11.51 17.49
CA VAL A 83 1.55 10.75 16.38
C VAL A 83 0.65 9.67 16.94
N GLU A 84 -0.61 9.67 16.50
CA GLU A 84 -1.58 8.65 16.91
C GLU A 84 -1.62 7.47 15.95
N GLU A 85 -1.45 7.75 14.65
CA GLU A 85 -1.66 6.75 13.61
C GLU A 85 -0.82 7.05 12.35
N TYR A 86 -0.33 5.99 11.73
CA TYR A 86 0.21 6.03 10.37
C TYR A 86 -0.74 5.24 9.46
N ALA A 87 -1.13 5.85 8.35
CA ALA A 87 -1.91 5.20 7.32
C ALA A 87 -1.17 5.34 5.99
N PHE A 88 -1.07 4.22 5.28
CA PHE A 88 -0.54 4.13 3.93
C PHE A 88 -1.71 3.69 3.04
N ARG A 89 -1.96 4.44 1.96
CA ARG A 89 -3.03 4.15 1.00
C ARG A 89 -2.40 3.73 -0.32
N GLY A 90 -2.98 2.73 -0.99
CA GLY A 90 -2.45 2.23 -2.26
C GLY A 90 -1.08 1.53 -2.16
N TYR A 91 -0.63 1.18 -0.95
CA TYR A 91 0.61 0.43 -0.77
C TYR A 91 0.35 -1.08 -0.81
N VAL A 92 1.32 -1.83 -1.32
CA VAL A 92 1.33 -3.29 -1.27
C VAL A 92 2.33 -3.73 -0.22
N SER A 93 1.91 -4.57 0.72
CA SER A 93 2.81 -5.19 1.69
C SER A 93 3.21 -6.57 1.22
N ASN A 94 4.48 -6.95 1.41
CA ASN A 94 4.90 -8.34 1.29
C ASN A 94 4.35 -9.23 2.44
N ARG A 95 3.83 -8.62 3.52
CA ARG A 95 3.23 -9.33 4.67
C ARG A 95 1.76 -9.68 4.43
N ILE A 96 1.04 -8.82 3.72
CA ILE A 96 -0.38 -8.99 3.40
C ILE A 96 -0.50 -8.75 1.91
N LEU A 97 -0.37 -9.83 1.15
CA LEU A 97 -0.56 -9.77 -0.30
C LEU A 97 -2.06 -9.65 -0.58
N PRO A 98 -2.47 -8.75 -1.48
CA PRO A 98 -3.87 -8.61 -1.87
C PRO A 98 -4.36 -9.78 -2.72
N VAL A 99 -3.44 -10.63 -3.21
CA VAL A 99 -3.71 -11.82 -4.02
C VAL A 99 -3.16 -13.05 -3.32
N PHE A 100 -3.94 -14.13 -3.32
CA PHE A 100 -3.49 -15.45 -2.90
C PHE A 100 -3.05 -16.24 -4.12
N CYS A 101 -1.90 -16.90 -4.06
CA CYS A 101 -1.38 -17.70 -5.17
C CYS A 101 -0.73 -18.97 -4.63
N GLU A 102 -1.22 -20.11 -5.08
CA GLU A 102 -0.67 -21.45 -4.78
C GLU A 102 -0.34 -22.15 -6.09
N GLY A 103 0.61 -23.08 -6.08
CA GLY A 103 0.96 -23.79 -7.29
C GLY A 103 1.86 -25.00 -7.12
N LEU A 104 1.92 -25.78 -8.20
CA LEU A 104 2.76 -26.97 -8.34
C LEU A 104 3.62 -26.80 -9.59
N SER A 105 4.90 -27.16 -9.49
CA SER A 105 5.86 -27.04 -10.59
C SER A 105 6.78 -28.26 -10.65
N ASN A 106 7.24 -28.57 -11.86
CA ASN A 106 8.34 -29.51 -12.12
C ASN A 106 9.57 -28.83 -12.76
N GLY A 107 9.61 -27.49 -12.76
CA GLY A 107 10.67 -26.67 -13.34
C GLY A 107 10.52 -26.33 -14.84
N THR A 108 9.72 -27.06 -15.60
CA THR A 108 9.43 -26.75 -17.03
C THR A 108 7.94 -26.58 -17.32
N SER A 109 7.10 -26.93 -16.36
CA SER A 109 5.67 -26.69 -16.36
C SER A 109 5.21 -26.39 -14.95
N ALA A 110 4.16 -25.58 -14.85
CA ALA A 110 3.52 -25.29 -13.57
C ALA A 110 2.01 -25.13 -13.72
N LEU A 111 1.31 -25.40 -12.63
CA LEU A 111 -0.10 -25.11 -12.45
C LEU A 111 -0.22 -24.14 -11.28
N LEU A 112 -0.85 -22.99 -11.49
CA LEU A 112 -1.13 -22.03 -10.43
C LEU A 112 -2.64 -21.90 -10.23
N TRP A 113 -3.04 -21.67 -8.98
CA TRP A 113 -4.35 -21.15 -8.63
C TRP A 113 -4.15 -19.77 -8.01
N VAL A 114 -4.75 -18.76 -8.64
CA VAL A 114 -4.63 -17.36 -8.27
C VAL A 114 -6.00 -16.87 -7.86
N LEU A 115 -6.13 -16.34 -6.65
CA LEU A 115 -7.39 -16.02 -6.00
C LEU A 115 -7.39 -14.59 -5.48
N ASN A 116 -8.45 -13.85 -5.78
CA ASN A 116 -8.87 -12.69 -5.01
C ASN A 116 -9.47 -13.17 -3.68
N PRO A 117 -8.80 -12.98 -2.53
CA PRO A 117 -9.23 -13.55 -1.25
C PRO A 117 -10.59 -13.01 -0.78
N GLU A 118 -10.99 -11.80 -1.22
CA GLU A 118 -12.29 -11.22 -0.93
C GLU A 118 -13.42 -11.87 -1.75
N HIS A 119 -13.10 -12.58 -2.84
CA HIS A 119 -14.08 -13.34 -3.63
C HIS A 119 -14.30 -14.76 -3.03
N HIS A 120 -14.74 -14.81 -1.79
CA HIS A 120 -15.11 -16.06 -1.11
C HIS A 120 -16.64 -16.25 -1.03
N TRP A 121 -17.08 -17.49 -0.77
CA TRP A 121 -18.50 -17.87 -0.77
C TRP A 121 -19.38 -16.95 0.07
N LYS A 122 -18.89 -16.50 1.23
CA LYS A 122 -19.68 -15.65 2.14
C LYS A 122 -19.97 -14.25 1.58
N ASN A 123 -18.97 -13.58 0.99
CA ASN A 123 -19.16 -12.28 0.34
C ASN A 123 -20.09 -12.38 -0.87
N VAL A 124 -19.98 -13.49 -1.62
CA VAL A 124 -20.88 -13.77 -2.75
C VAL A 124 -22.32 -13.98 -2.27
N GLU A 125 -22.53 -14.77 -1.20
CA GLU A 125 -23.86 -15.00 -0.60
C GLU A 125 -24.48 -13.68 -0.08
N ASP A 126 -23.68 -12.86 0.59
CA ASP A 126 -24.13 -11.61 1.20
C ASP A 126 -24.24 -10.44 0.20
N ASN A 127 -23.94 -10.66 -1.09
CA ASN A 127 -23.88 -9.63 -2.12
C ASN A 127 -22.96 -8.45 -1.75
N VAL A 128 -21.85 -8.75 -1.07
CA VAL A 128 -20.80 -7.77 -0.79
C VAL A 128 -20.10 -7.41 -2.09
N HIS A 129 -19.88 -6.11 -2.33
CA HIS A 129 -19.09 -5.66 -3.46
C HIS A 129 -17.63 -6.08 -3.27
N VAL A 130 -17.16 -7.01 -4.10
CA VAL A 130 -15.76 -7.44 -4.15
C VAL A 130 -15.02 -6.57 -5.14
N ALA A 131 -14.02 -5.84 -4.66
CA ALA A 131 -13.16 -5.03 -5.52
C ALA A 131 -12.31 -5.95 -6.42
N VAL A 132 -12.24 -5.60 -7.71
CA VAL A 132 -11.36 -6.27 -8.66
C VAL A 132 -9.92 -5.89 -8.34
N LEU A 133 -9.05 -6.89 -8.22
CA LEU A 133 -7.62 -6.63 -8.08
C LEU A 133 -7.07 -6.17 -9.43
N PRO A 134 -6.28 -5.10 -9.48
CA PRO A 134 -5.69 -4.62 -10.73
C PRO A 134 -4.69 -5.64 -11.29
N GLU A 135 -4.25 -5.41 -12.52
CA GLU A 135 -3.15 -6.16 -13.13
C GLU A 135 -1.96 -6.23 -12.17
N CYS A 136 -1.37 -7.42 -12.06
CA CYS A 136 -0.30 -7.67 -11.12
C CYS A 136 0.77 -8.58 -11.73
N THR A 137 1.89 -8.71 -11.04
CA THR A 137 2.97 -9.61 -11.46
C THR A 137 3.07 -10.78 -10.49
N ILE A 138 3.00 -11.99 -11.02
CA ILE A 138 3.30 -13.22 -10.26
C ILE A 138 4.68 -13.72 -10.66
N ARG A 139 5.47 -14.09 -9.65
CA ARG A 139 6.82 -14.64 -9.82
C ARG A 139 6.83 -16.09 -9.37
N VAL A 140 7.22 -16.99 -10.26
CA VAL A 140 7.28 -18.44 -10.00
C VAL A 140 8.75 -18.86 -9.93
N PRO A 141 9.29 -19.13 -8.73
CA PRO A 141 10.67 -19.58 -8.59
C PRO A 141 10.85 -21.04 -9.03
N GLY A 142 12.09 -21.42 -9.35
CA GLY A 142 12.46 -22.78 -9.72
C GLY A 142 12.12 -23.18 -11.15
N MET A 143 11.78 -22.21 -12.02
CA MET A 143 11.45 -22.44 -13.42
C MET A 143 12.70 -22.32 -14.30
N ALA A 144 13.03 -23.34 -15.09
CA ALA A 144 14.19 -23.35 -15.96
C ALA A 144 14.20 -22.16 -16.94
N ASP A 145 15.36 -21.55 -17.17
CA ASP A 145 15.46 -20.36 -18.04
C ASP A 145 14.93 -20.60 -19.45
N GLY A 146 14.26 -19.59 -20.02
CA GLY A 146 13.68 -19.65 -21.36
C GLY A 146 12.27 -19.04 -21.46
N ASN A 147 11.62 -19.27 -22.60
CA ASN A 147 10.29 -18.75 -22.89
C ASN A 147 9.19 -19.73 -22.49
N TYR A 148 8.06 -19.17 -22.08
CA TYR A 148 6.91 -19.91 -21.57
C TYR A 148 5.62 -19.34 -22.15
N ASN A 149 4.68 -20.23 -22.44
CA ASN A 149 3.28 -19.88 -22.66
C ASN A 149 2.50 -20.08 -21.36
N CYS A 150 1.86 -19.02 -20.89
CA CYS A 150 1.01 -19.02 -19.70
C CYS A 150 -0.45 -18.85 -20.13
N ARG A 151 -1.27 -19.90 -20.00
CA ARG A 151 -2.68 -19.88 -20.36
C ARG A 151 -3.56 -19.75 -19.12
N PHE A 152 -4.44 -18.78 -19.13
CA PHE A 152 -5.42 -18.53 -18.08
C PHE A 152 -6.70 -19.34 -18.33
N TRP A 153 -7.33 -19.81 -17.26
CA TRP A 153 -8.59 -20.55 -17.27
C TRP A 153 -9.57 -19.93 -16.29
N ASP A 154 -10.81 -19.74 -16.75
CA ASP A 154 -11.97 -19.44 -15.91
C ASP A 154 -12.34 -20.73 -15.16
N THR A 155 -12.14 -20.74 -13.85
CA THR A 155 -12.36 -21.91 -12.99
C THR A 155 -13.83 -22.26 -12.79
N TRP A 156 -14.75 -21.36 -13.13
CA TRP A 156 -16.20 -21.56 -13.00
C TRP A 156 -16.78 -22.14 -14.28
N LYS A 157 -16.34 -21.65 -15.44
CA LYS A 157 -16.79 -22.15 -16.74
C LYS A 157 -15.98 -23.34 -17.23
N GLY A 158 -14.75 -23.49 -16.75
CA GLY A 158 -13.81 -24.50 -17.24
C GLY A 158 -13.31 -24.18 -18.66
N GLU A 159 -13.19 -22.91 -19.02
CA GLU A 159 -12.82 -22.45 -20.37
C GLU A 159 -11.56 -21.58 -20.34
N PRO A 160 -10.74 -21.56 -21.41
CA PRO A 160 -9.62 -20.63 -21.53
C PRO A 160 -10.07 -19.17 -21.46
N ALA A 161 -9.46 -18.38 -20.57
CA ALA A 161 -9.77 -16.96 -20.36
C ALA A 161 -8.77 -16.03 -21.05
N GLY A 162 -7.63 -16.55 -21.52
CA GLY A 162 -6.58 -15.77 -22.18
C GLY A 162 -5.23 -16.46 -22.10
N GLN A 163 -4.19 -15.80 -22.61
CA GLN A 163 -2.81 -16.26 -22.45
C GLN A 163 -1.82 -15.11 -22.57
N VAL A 164 -0.64 -15.29 -21.98
CA VAL A 164 0.48 -14.36 -22.06
C VAL A 164 1.79 -15.14 -22.29
N ALA A 165 2.71 -14.54 -23.03
CA ALA A 165 4.08 -15.03 -23.11
C ALA A 165 4.85 -14.53 -21.87
N ALA A 166 5.70 -15.38 -21.32
CA ALA A 166 6.52 -15.06 -20.15
C ALA A 166 7.93 -15.60 -20.33
N THR A 167 8.88 -15.01 -19.60
CA THR A 167 10.28 -15.44 -19.65
C THR A 167 10.76 -15.76 -18.24
N SER A 168 11.51 -16.85 -18.11
CA SER A 168 12.28 -17.17 -16.91
C SER A 168 13.75 -16.81 -17.11
N SER A 169 14.32 -16.12 -16.12
CA SER A 169 15.75 -15.80 -16.02
C SER A 169 16.20 -16.08 -14.60
N ASP A 170 17.37 -16.68 -14.45
CA ASP A 170 17.95 -17.08 -13.15
C ASP A 170 16.97 -17.92 -12.30
N GLY A 171 16.23 -18.81 -12.95
CA GLY A 171 15.26 -19.68 -12.28
C GLY A 171 13.95 -19.00 -11.88
N LEU A 172 13.71 -17.75 -12.31
CA LEU A 172 12.54 -16.97 -11.90
C LEU A 172 11.66 -16.58 -13.11
N LEU A 173 10.51 -17.26 -13.25
CA LEU A 173 9.51 -16.93 -14.25
C LEU A 173 8.66 -15.75 -13.77
N THR A 174 8.51 -14.72 -14.61
CA THR A 174 7.69 -13.54 -14.31
C THR A 174 6.49 -13.49 -15.26
N ILE A 175 5.28 -13.46 -14.69
CA ILE A 175 4.01 -13.50 -15.43
C ILE A 175 3.24 -12.21 -15.15
N MET A 176 2.85 -11.51 -16.22
CA MET A 176 1.88 -10.41 -16.13
C MET A 176 0.47 -11.02 -16.07
N MET A 177 -0.21 -10.80 -14.94
CA MET A 177 -1.58 -11.26 -14.74
C MET A 177 -2.57 -10.18 -15.19
N PRO A 178 -3.71 -10.56 -15.78
CA PRO A 178 -4.83 -9.64 -15.98
C PRO A 178 -5.43 -9.24 -14.63
N GLU A 179 -6.41 -8.34 -14.65
CA GLU A 179 -7.25 -8.06 -13.48
C GLU A 179 -7.89 -9.33 -12.89
N ILE A 180 -7.98 -9.41 -11.57
CA ILE A 180 -8.44 -10.60 -10.85
C ILE A 180 -9.68 -10.24 -10.01
N GLY A 181 -10.85 -10.46 -10.61
CA GLY A 181 -12.14 -10.26 -9.92
C GLY A 181 -12.56 -11.44 -9.03
N LYS A 182 -12.08 -12.64 -9.36
CA LYS A 182 -12.44 -13.91 -8.70
C LYS A 182 -11.19 -14.75 -8.50
N ASP A 183 -11.22 -16.00 -8.93
CA ASP A 183 -10.06 -16.86 -9.10
C ASP A 183 -9.84 -17.21 -10.58
N LEU A 184 -8.59 -17.56 -10.88
CA LEU A 184 -8.12 -18.03 -12.17
C LEU A 184 -7.15 -19.19 -11.95
N ALA A 185 -7.17 -20.16 -12.86
CA ALA A 185 -6.10 -21.15 -12.95
C ALA A 185 -5.13 -20.76 -14.08
N VAL A 186 -3.83 -21.01 -13.87
CA VAL A 186 -2.78 -20.74 -14.86
C VAL A 186 -2.08 -22.04 -15.21
N LEU A 187 -2.16 -22.44 -16.48
CA LEU A 187 -1.35 -23.51 -17.03
C LEU A 187 -0.11 -22.91 -17.69
N ILE A 188 1.05 -23.27 -17.18
CA ILE A 188 2.35 -22.76 -17.62
C ILE A 188 3.12 -23.88 -18.28
N ARG A 189 3.62 -23.65 -19.49
CA ARG A 189 4.46 -24.60 -20.22
C ARG A 189 5.61 -23.88 -20.90
N LYS A 190 6.80 -24.45 -20.78
CA LYS A 190 7.97 -24.01 -21.55
C LYS A 190 7.72 -24.25 -23.05
N GLU A 191 8.18 -23.33 -23.87
CA GLU A 191 8.18 -23.46 -25.34
C GLU A 191 9.27 -24.41 -25.84
#